data_AF-A0A150TSZ2-F1
#
_entry.id   AF-A0A150TSZ2-F1
#
_cell.length_a   1.000
_cell.length_b   1.000
_cell.length_c   1.000
_cell.angle_alpha   90.00
_cell.angle_beta   90.00
_cell.angle_gamma   90.00
#
_symmetry.space_group_name_H-M   'P 1'
#
loop_
_entity.id
_entity.type
_entity.pdbx_description
1 polymer ?
#
loop_
_entity_poly.entity_id
_entity_poly.type
_entity_poly.pdbx_seq_one_letter_code
_entity_poly.pdbx_strand_id
1 'polypeptide(L)'
;MIRLELAGAHTRVHATLCGACPQGPTGCCASPPGVEWSDIGRIVSLGGAGWLLDQMTAGKLRPGRRGLLILRVEPQGDDGHALPKRCAFHGPEGCTIPPDRRAATCNYYVCDDAFAHGGEARGDPEALAGRRAQDALVDLYGRWDLELAALILQGWPEGPTWNQDFLDWLGREYDRRAAASASATRALRAR
;
A
#
# COMPACT_ATOMS: atom_id res chain seq x y z
N MET A 1 -13.55 12.06 5.74
CA MET A 1 -14.18 10.97 6.49
C MET A 1 -13.30 9.74 6.37
N ILE A 2 -12.96 9.12 7.49
CA ILE A 2 -12.24 7.84 7.53
C ILE A 2 -13.27 6.73 7.44
N ARG A 3 -13.07 5.75 6.57
CA ARG A 3 -13.92 4.55 6.49
C ARG A 3 -13.04 3.32 6.62
N LEU A 4 -13.43 2.41 7.50
CA LEU A 4 -12.71 1.17 7.75
C LEU A 4 -13.41 -0.02 7.07
N GLU A 5 -12.66 -0.82 6.33
CA GLU A 5 -13.09 -2.10 5.76
C GLU A 5 -12.26 -3.21 6.40
N LEU A 6 -12.82 -3.87 7.40
CA LEU A 6 -12.15 -4.92 8.16
C LEU A 6 -12.13 -6.24 7.39
N ALA A 7 -10.93 -6.76 7.15
CA ALA A 7 -10.72 -8.02 6.41
C ALA A 7 -9.47 -8.77 6.90
N GLY A 8 -9.19 -8.73 8.21
CA GLY A 8 -8.00 -9.35 8.80
C GLY A 8 -6.73 -8.70 8.24
N ALA A 9 -5.83 -9.50 7.66
CA ALA A 9 -4.63 -8.97 6.99
C ALA A 9 -4.97 -8.13 5.74
N HIS A 10 -6.15 -8.30 5.15
CA HIS A 10 -6.60 -7.49 4.01
C HIS A 10 -7.35 -6.23 4.41
N THR A 11 -7.35 -5.86 5.69
CA THR A 11 -8.05 -4.67 6.19
C THR A 11 -7.61 -3.42 5.43
N ARG A 12 -8.56 -2.58 5.06
CA ARG A 12 -8.32 -1.34 4.34
C ARG A 12 -8.84 -0.17 5.15
N VAL A 13 -8.02 0.86 5.28
CA VAL A 13 -8.44 2.14 5.80
C VAL A 13 -8.56 3.08 4.60
N HIS A 14 -9.77 3.60 4.38
CA HIS A 14 -10.09 4.52 3.29
C HIS A 14 -10.23 5.92 3.88
N ALA A 15 -9.78 6.96 3.18
CA ALA A 15 -10.24 8.31 3.46
C ALA A 15 -10.63 9.04 2.18
N THR A 16 -11.63 9.89 2.33
CA THR A 16 -12.09 10.78 1.26
C THR A 16 -11.19 12.01 1.07
N LEU A 17 -10.16 12.20 1.91
CA LEU A 17 -9.35 13.42 1.93
C LEU A 17 -8.45 13.57 0.68
N CYS A 18 -8.27 12.52 -0.13
CA CYS A 18 -7.43 12.60 -1.34
C CYS A 18 -7.91 13.67 -2.33
N GLY A 19 -9.24 13.85 -2.45
CA GLY A 19 -9.84 14.87 -3.31
C GLY A 19 -9.88 16.28 -2.71
N ALA A 20 -9.57 16.42 -1.42
CA ALA A 20 -9.59 17.69 -0.68
C ALA A 20 -8.32 17.85 0.20
N CYS A 21 -7.19 17.33 -0.26
CA CYS A 21 -5.99 17.22 0.55
C CYS A 21 -5.41 18.61 0.84
N PRO A 22 -5.13 18.96 2.11
CA PRO A 22 -4.57 20.26 2.48
C PRO A 22 -3.15 20.46 1.92
N GLN A 23 -2.45 19.37 1.58
CA GLN A 23 -1.13 19.37 0.95
C GLN A 23 -1.19 19.58 -0.58
N GLY A 24 -2.36 19.91 -1.13
CA GLY A 24 -2.59 20.14 -2.56
C GLY A 24 -3.09 18.91 -3.32
N PRO A 25 -3.39 19.05 -4.62
CA PRO A 25 -4.06 18.02 -5.43
C PRO A 25 -3.25 16.73 -5.61
N THR A 26 -1.94 16.80 -5.40
CA THR A 26 -1.03 15.65 -5.42
C THR A 26 -0.87 15.03 -4.04
N GLY A 27 -1.17 15.74 -2.95
CA GLY A 27 -1.08 15.25 -1.57
C GLY A 27 0.20 14.44 -1.28
N CYS A 28 0.01 13.32 -0.58
CA CYS A 28 1.05 12.32 -0.28
C CYS A 28 1.62 11.59 -1.52
N CYS A 29 1.04 11.76 -2.72
CA CYS A 29 1.60 11.22 -3.97
C CYS A 29 2.88 11.92 -4.44
N ALA A 30 3.31 12.99 -3.77
CA ALA A 30 4.64 13.57 -3.96
C ALA A 30 5.78 12.62 -3.52
N SER A 31 5.50 11.73 -2.56
CA SER A 31 6.44 10.71 -2.10
C SER A 31 5.71 9.39 -1.82
N PRO A 32 5.26 8.67 -2.87
CA PRO A 32 4.54 7.43 -2.65
C PRO A 32 5.46 6.40 -1.96
N PRO A 33 4.95 5.64 -0.99
CA PRO A 33 5.69 4.50 -0.44
C PRO A 33 5.90 3.45 -1.54
N GLY A 34 6.91 2.58 -1.35
CA GLY A 34 7.05 1.40 -2.19
C GLY A 34 5.90 0.43 -1.98
N VAL A 35 5.79 -0.56 -2.87
CA VAL A 35 4.99 -1.76 -2.63
C VAL A 35 5.94 -2.77 -1.99
N GLU A 36 5.89 -2.89 -0.66
CA GLU A 36 6.82 -3.74 0.09
C GLU A 36 6.44 -5.23 -0.04
N TRP A 37 7.30 -6.16 0.42
CA TRP A 37 7.17 -7.59 0.15
C TRP A 37 5.81 -8.19 0.53
N SER A 38 5.29 -7.80 1.69
CA SER A 38 3.99 -8.24 2.21
C SER A 38 2.84 -7.70 1.36
N ASP A 39 2.97 -6.48 0.84
CA ASP A 39 1.99 -5.91 -0.07
C ASP A 39 2.00 -6.60 -1.42
N ILE A 40 3.17 -6.91 -1.97
CA ILE A 40 3.28 -7.69 -3.21
C ILE A 40 2.60 -9.06 -3.00
N GLY A 41 2.92 -9.75 -1.91
CA GLY A 41 2.29 -11.02 -1.56
C GLY A 41 0.77 -10.92 -1.41
N ARG A 42 0.28 -9.88 -0.72
CA ARG A 42 -1.17 -9.60 -0.59
C ARG A 42 -1.83 -9.39 -1.96
N ILE A 43 -1.21 -8.61 -2.83
CA ILE A 43 -1.70 -8.31 -4.16
C ILE A 43 -1.80 -9.58 -4.98
N VAL A 44 -0.76 -10.44 -4.94
CA VAL A 44 -0.75 -11.72 -5.65
C VAL A 44 -1.81 -12.68 -5.10
N SER A 45 -1.93 -12.81 -3.77
CA SER A 45 -2.98 -13.62 -3.11
C SER A 45 -4.40 -13.23 -3.55
N LEU A 46 -4.61 -11.95 -3.88
CA LEU A 46 -5.86 -11.43 -4.43
C LEU A 46 -5.95 -11.49 -5.97
N GLY A 47 -5.12 -12.30 -6.64
CA GLY A 47 -5.11 -12.46 -8.10
C GLY A 47 -4.42 -11.34 -8.88
N GLY A 48 -3.53 -10.57 -8.25
CA GLY A 48 -2.92 -9.36 -8.83
C GLY A 48 -1.56 -9.54 -9.50
N ALA A 49 -1.09 -10.77 -9.69
CA ALA A 49 0.23 -11.05 -10.28
C ALA A 49 0.37 -10.45 -11.69
N GLY A 50 -0.61 -10.68 -12.57
CA GLY A 50 -0.60 -10.12 -13.93
C GLY A 50 -0.54 -8.59 -13.91
N TRP A 51 -1.31 -7.95 -13.02
CA TRP A 51 -1.26 -6.49 -12.88
C TRP A 51 0.14 -5.99 -12.48
N LEU A 52 0.82 -6.66 -11.56
CA LEU A 52 2.19 -6.29 -11.15
C LEU A 52 3.16 -6.40 -12.33
N LEU A 53 3.12 -7.51 -13.07
CA LEU A 53 3.96 -7.74 -14.24
C LEU A 53 3.69 -6.70 -15.35
N ASP A 54 2.43 -6.36 -15.59
CA ASP A 54 2.04 -5.31 -16.53
C ASP A 54 2.59 -3.94 -16.11
N GLN A 55 2.48 -3.58 -14.83
CA GLN A 55 3.00 -2.30 -14.34
C GLN A 55 4.52 -2.23 -14.34
N MET A 56 5.20 -3.37 -14.14
CA MET A 56 6.66 -3.48 -14.27
C MET A 56 7.09 -3.33 -15.73
N THR A 57 6.40 -4.00 -16.64
CA THR A 57 6.63 -3.88 -18.09
C THR A 57 6.42 -2.45 -18.57
N ALA A 58 5.40 -1.77 -18.05
CA ALA A 58 5.12 -0.36 -18.32
C ALA A 58 6.10 0.62 -17.63
N GLY A 59 7.08 0.13 -16.84
CA GLY A 59 8.05 0.94 -16.12
C GLY A 59 7.48 1.76 -14.96
N LYS A 60 6.22 1.56 -14.59
CA LYS A 60 5.56 2.26 -13.47
C LYS A 60 5.96 1.70 -12.12
N LEU A 61 6.32 0.41 -12.09
CA LEU A 61 6.92 -0.28 -10.95
C LEU A 61 8.31 -0.79 -11.35
N ARG A 62 9.27 -0.71 -10.44
CA ARG A 62 10.61 -1.27 -10.65
C ARG A 62 11.09 -2.03 -9.41
N PRO A 63 11.84 -3.12 -9.57
CA PRO A 63 12.51 -3.78 -8.45
C PRO A 63 13.34 -2.81 -7.62
N GLY A 64 13.30 -3.00 -6.30
CA GLY A 64 14.11 -2.31 -5.32
C GLY A 64 14.39 -3.20 -4.12
N ARG A 65 15.16 -2.68 -3.15
CA ARG A 65 15.65 -3.44 -2.00
C ARG A 65 14.54 -4.02 -1.10
N ARG A 66 13.38 -3.38 -1.05
CA ARG A 66 12.25 -3.75 -0.17
C ARG A 66 11.02 -4.26 -0.92
N GLY A 67 11.12 -4.52 -2.23
CA GLY A 67 9.98 -4.85 -3.07
C GLY A 67 10.00 -4.03 -4.35
N LEU A 68 8.88 -3.37 -4.67
CA LEU A 68 8.73 -2.56 -5.86
C LEU A 68 8.69 -1.06 -5.51
N LEU A 69 9.45 -0.28 -6.26
CA LEU A 69 9.46 1.17 -6.20
C LEU A 69 8.49 1.72 -7.24
N ILE A 70 7.67 2.69 -6.83
CA ILE A 70 6.75 3.38 -7.72
C ILE A 70 7.49 4.51 -8.45
N LEU A 71 7.34 4.58 -9.77
CA LEU A 71 7.92 5.65 -10.59
C LEU A 71 7.34 7.01 -10.19
N ARG A 72 8.22 8.01 -10.12
CA ARG A 72 7.84 9.42 -10.02
C ARG A 72 8.00 10.07 -11.39
N VAL A 73 6.95 10.74 -11.85
CA VAL A 73 6.89 11.44 -13.12
C VAL A 73 6.92 12.94 -12.89
N GLU A 74 7.56 13.66 -13.81
CA GLU A 74 7.41 15.12 -13.85
C GLU A 74 5.94 15.48 -14.11
N PRO A 75 5.44 16.60 -13.57
CA PRO A 75 4.10 17.07 -13.91
C PRO A 75 4.01 17.39 -15.40
N GLN A 76 2.94 16.96 -16.06
CA GLN A 76 2.57 17.45 -17.38
C GLN A 76 1.37 18.39 -17.21
N GLY A 77 1.54 19.68 -17.55
CA GLY A 77 0.49 20.72 -17.50
C GLY A 77 1.05 22.15 -17.40
N ASP A 78 0.43 23.09 -18.12
CA ASP A 78 0.89 24.45 -18.49
C ASP A 78 0.53 25.56 -17.47
N ASP A 79 0.08 25.21 -16.26
CA ASP A 79 -0.60 26.16 -15.36
C ASP A 79 0.33 27.04 -14.50
N GLY A 80 1.56 27.32 -14.96
CA GLY A 80 2.47 28.30 -14.33
C GLY A 80 2.92 28.01 -12.89
N HIS A 81 2.46 26.91 -12.29
CA HIS A 81 2.81 26.46 -10.95
C HIS A 81 3.31 25.02 -11.05
N ALA A 82 4.64 24.84 -11.07
CA ALA A 82 5.26 23.52 -11.06
C ALA A 82 4.87 22.79 -9.76
N LEU A 83 3.87 21.91 -9.85
CA LEU A 83 3.54 20.99 -8.76
C LEU A 83 4.73 20.02 -8.55
N PRO A 84 4.98 19.53 -7.32
CA PRO A 84 6.05 18.55 -7.10
C PRO A 84 5.81 17.26 -7.90
N LYS A 85 6.91 16.55 -8.23
CA LYS A 85 6.89 15.26 -8.96
C LYS A 85 5.80 14.34 -8.42
N ARG A 86 5.02 13.73 -9.32
CA ARG A 86 3.85 12.92 -8.96
C ARG A 86 4.18 11.43 -9.07
N CYS A 87 3.48 10.60 -8.32
CA CYS A 87 3.42 9.16 -8.57
C CYS A 87 2.88 8.87 -9.99
N ALA A 88 3.44 7.89 -10.70
CA ALA A 88 2.97 7.46 -12.03
C ALA A 88 1.51 6.92 -12.06
N PHE A 89 0.90 6.74 -10.89
CA PHE A 89 -0.49 6.35 -10.73
C PHE A 89 -1.40 7.50 -10.26
N HIS A 90 -0.93 8.75 -10.26
CA HIS A 90 -1.77 9.92 -10.00
C HIS A 90 -2.42 10.37 -11.31
N GLY A 91 -3.73 10.17 -11.43
CA GLY A 91 -4.56 10.64 -12.54
C GLY A 91 -5.39 11.88 -12.17
N PRO A 92 -6.21 12.39 -13.12
CA PRO A 92 -7.03 13.60 -12.91
C PRO A 92 -7.98 13.53 -11.71
N GLU A 93 -8.51 12.34 -11.42
CA GLU A 93 -9.44 12.08 -10.31
C GLU A 93 -8.74 11.49 -9.06
N GLY A 94 -7.40 11.44 -9.07
CA GLY A 94 -6.59 10.87 -7.99
C GLY A 94 -5.93 9.54 -8.35
N CYS A 95 -5.65 8.69 -7.35
CA CYS A 95 -4.88 7.46 -7.56
C CYS A 95 -5.67 6.45 -8.39
N THR A 96 -5.03 5.95 -9.44
CA THR A 96 -5.58 4.98 -10.40
C THR A 96 -5.27 3.52 -10.05
N ILE A 97 -4.52 3.25 -8.97
CA ILE A 97 -4.30 1.87 -8.51
C ILE A 97 -5.63 1.34 -7.96
N PRO A 98 -6.11 0.16 -8.38
CA PRO A 98 -7.31 -0.43 -7.79
C PRO A 98 -7.15 -0.66 -6.28
N PRO A 99 -8.19 -0.51 -5.43
CA PRO A 99 -8.04 -0.60 -3.96
C PRO A 99 -7.42 -1.90 -3.47
N ASP A 100 -7.70 -3.02 -4.13
CA ASP A 100 -7.12 -4.34 -3.84
C ASP A 100 -5.66 -4.47 -4.28
N ARG A 101 -5.17 -3.58 -5.15
CA ARG A 101 -3.78 -3.52 -5.67
C ARG A 101 -2.89 -2.48 -4.98
N ARG A 102 -3.42 -1.68 -4.06
CA ARG A 102 -2.64 -0.66 -3.32
C ARG A 102 -1.82 -1.31 -2.20
N ALA A 103 -0.71 -0.71 -1.80
CA ALA A 103 -0.10 -1.11 -0.53
C ALA A 103 -1.12 -0.88 0.61
N ALA A 104 -1.26 -1.84 1.54
CA ALA A 104 -2.18 -1.76 2.67
C ALA A 104 -1.86 -0.58 3.58
N THR A 105 -0.57 -0.23 3.66
CA THR A 105 -0.04 0.93 4.37
C THR A 105 0.13 2.15 3.46
N CYS A 106 -0.36 2.10 2.21
CA CYS A 106 -0.23 3.23 1.30
C CYS A 106 -0.98 4.46 1.84
N ASN A 107 -0.20 5.49 2.15
CA ASN A 107 -0.68 6.79 2.62
C ASN A 107 -1.58 7.51 1.63
N TYR A 108 -1.80 6.99 0.42
CA TYR A 108 -2.68 7.64 -0.55
C TYR A 108 -4.07 7.86 0.00
N TYR A 109 -4.60 6.94 0.82
CA TYR A 109 -5.88 7.14 1.47
C TYR A 109 -5.77 7.70 2.89
N VAL A 110 -4.73 7.39 3.65
CA VAL A 110 -4.73 7.70 5.08
C VAL A 110 -3.33 8.11 5.54
N CYS A 111 -3.06 9.42 5.51
CA CYS A 111 -1.91 10.01 6.18
C CYS A 111 -2.32 10.56 7.56
N ASP A 112 -1.35 11.03 8.34
CA ASP A 112 -1.65 11.67 9.63
C ASP A 112 -2.57 12.88 9.47
N ASP A 113 -2.42 13.67 8.41
CA ASP A 113 -3.35 14.75 8.10
C ASP A 113 -4.79 14.22 7.86
N ALA A 114 -4.94 13.05 7.22
CA ALA A 114 -6.25 12.45 7.00
C ALA A 114 -6.93 12.06 8.32
N PHE A 115 -6.17 11.60 9.32
CA PHE A 115 -6.71 11.34 10.65
C PHE A 115 -6.99 12.62 11.43
N ALA A 116 -6.08 13.59 11.41
CA ALA A 116 -6.25 14.88 12.05
C ALA A 116 -7.51 15.60 11.55
N HIS A 117 -7.67 15.71 10.22
CA HIS A 117 -8.88 16.27 9.60
C HIS A 117 -10.09 15.35 9.74
N GLY A 118 -9.87 14.04 9.77
CA GLY A 118 -10.87 13.01 9.98
C GLY A 118 -11.54 13.03 11.36
N GLY A 119 -11.01 13.81 12.31
CA GLY A 119 -11.60 13.98 13.64
C GLY A 119 -10.94 13.16 14.74
N GLU A 120 -9.75 12.59 14.51
CA GLU A 120 -8.98 11.85 15.53
C GLU A 120 -8.81 12.67 16.82
N ALA A 121 -8.35 13.92 16.71
CA ALA A 121 -8.17 14.82 17.86
C ALA A 121 -9.49 15.22 18.56
N ARG A 122 -10.63 15.07 17.87
CA ARG A 122 -11.97 15.32 18.43
C ARG A 122 -12.59 14.05 19.03
N GLY A 123 -11.87 12.94 19.03
CA GLY A 123 -12.35 11.67 19.55
C GLY A 123 -13.35 10.96 18.63
N ASP A 124 -13.34 11.26 17.32
CA ASP A 124 -14.21 10.58 16.37
C ASP A 124 -13.96 9.05 16.40
N PRO A 125 -14.99 8.22 16.69
CA PRO A 125 -14.79 6.78 16.88
C PRO A 125 -14.23 6.06 15.64
N GLU A 126 -14.63 6.48 14.44
CA GLU A 126 -14.17 5.88 13.18
C GLU A 126 -12.72 6.26 12.88
N ALA A 127 -12.34 7.53 13.12
CA ALA A 127 -10.96 7.97 13.01
C ALA A 127 -10.04 7.23 14.00
N LEU A 128 -10.45 7.10 15.26
CA LEU A 128 -9.68 6.37 16.27
C LEU A 128 -9.58 4.87 15.98
N ALA A 129 -10.65 4.24 15.48
CA ALA A 129 -10.61 2.84 15.05
C ALA A 129 -9.72 2.64 13.82
N GLY A 130 -9.81 3.55 12.85
CA GLY A 130 -8.95 3.57 11.68
C GLY A 130 -7.47 3.70 12.04
N ARG A 131 -7.11 4.56 12.99
CA ARG A 131 -5.72 4.72 13.46
C ARG A 131 -5.19 3.42 14.04
N ARG A 132 -5.92 2.84 15.00
CA ARG A 132 -5.53 1.55 15.61
C ARG A 132 -5.35 0.45 14.58
N ALA A 133 -6.23 0.41 13.57
CA ALA A 133 -6.12 -0.55 12.48
C ALA A 133 -4.89 -0.29 11.59
N GLN A 134 -4.60 0.97 11.26
CA GLN A 134 -3.41 1.33 10.50
C GLN A 134 -2.14 0.95 11.26
N ASP A 135 -2.01 1.31 12.53
CA ASP A 135 -0.83 1.01 13.34
C ASP A 135 -0.60 -0.51 13.41
N ALA A 136 -1.66 -1.27 13.67
CA ALA A 136 -1.58 -2.73 13.70
C ALA A 136 -1.19 -3.35 12.34
N LEU A 137 -1.64 -2.77 11.22
CA LEU A 137 -1.24 -3.21 9.88
C LEU A 137 0.22 -2.86 9.59
N VAL A 138 0.68 -1.66 9.94
CA VAL A 138 2.08 -1.22 9.77
C VAL A 138 3.01 -2.14 10.55
N ASP A 139 2.71 -2.44 11.81
CA ASP A 139 3.52 -3.33 12.64
C ASP A 139 3.52 -4.78 12.12
N LEU A 140 2.35 -5.27 11.66
CA LEU A 140 2.23 -6.62 11.12
C LEU A 140 3.03 -6.77 9.83
N TYR A 141 2.84 -5.85 8.89
CA TYR A 141 3.48 -5.88 7.57
C TYR A 141 4.97 -5.64 7.69
N GLY A 142 5.40 -4.70 8.52
CA GLY A 142 6.81 -4.43 8.75
C GLY A 142 7.58 -5.64 9.27
N ARG A 143 6.98 -6.44 10.19
CA ARG A 143 7.59 -7.71 10.63
C ARG A 143 7.66 -8.74 9.50
N TRP A 144 6.57 -8.91 8.76
CA TRP A 144 6.55 -9.85 7.64
C TRP A 144 7.51 -9.45 6.54
N ASP A 145 7.70 -8.16 6.27
CA ASP A 145 8.65 -7.67 5.26
C ASP A 145 10.08 -8.07 5.59
N LEU A 146 10.47 -8.02 6.87
CA LEU A 146 11.77 -8.47 7.33
C LEU A 146 11.93 -10.00 7.17
N GLU A 147 10.92 -10.76 7.56
CA GLU A 147 10.93 -12.22 7.41
C GLU A 147 10.97 -12.66 5.94
N LEU A 148 10.15 -12.03 5.09
CA LEU A 148 10.09 -12.29 3.66
C LEU A 148 11.40 -11.91 2.99
N ALA A 149 12.01 -10.78 3.36
CA ALA A 149 13.32 -10.39 2.85
C ALA A 149 14.39 -11.46 3.16
N ALA A 150 14.38 -12.02 4.37
CA ALA A 150 15.29 -13.10 4.74
C ALA A 150 15.06 -14.38 3.92
N LEU A 151 13.80 -14.79 3.73
CA LEU A 151 13.45 -15.95 2.89
C LEU A 151 13.81 -15.74 1.42
N ILE A 152 13.56 -14.54 0.89
CA ILE A 152 13.92 -14.19 -0.49
C ILE A 152 15.43 -14.30 -0.68
N LEU A 153 16.23 -13.76 0.25
CA LEU A 153 17.69 -13.84 0.18
C LEU A 153 18.20 -15.29 0.21
N GLN A 154 17.54 -16.17 0.96
CA GLN A 154 17.89 -17.58 1.03
C GLN A 154 17.51 -18.34 -0.25
N GLY A 155 16.33 -18.08 -0.82
CA GLY A 155 15.84 -18.78 -2.03
C GLY A 155 16.38 -18.20 -3.34
N TRP A 156 16.74 -16.92 -3.35
CA TRP A 156 17.21 -16.15 -4.50
C TRP A 156 18.40 -15.26 -4.10
N PRO A 157 19.59 -15.85 -3.87
CA PRO A 157 20.76 -15.09 -3.42
C PRO A 157 21.22 -14.03 -4.43
N GLU A 158 21.03 -14.29 -5.73
CA GLU A 158 21.31 -13.34 -6.83
C GLU A 158 20.18 -12.32 -7.05
N GLY A 159 19.11 -12.42 -6.27
CA GLY A 159 17.91 -11.61 -6.38
C GLY A 159 16.73 -12.31 -7.08
N PRO A 160 15.50 -11.86 -6.80
CA PRO A 160 14.30 -12.47 -7.35
C PRO A 160 14.20 -12.29 -8.86
N THR A 161 13.68 -13.31 -9.54
CA THR A 161 13.50 -13.35 -11.00
C THR A 161 12.37 -12.48 -11.52
N TRP A 162 11.49 -12.00 -10.63
CA TRP A 162 10.32 -11.17 -10.96
C TRP A 162 9.43 -11.75 -12.07
N ASN A 163 9.30 -13.06 -12.10
CA ASN A 163 8.40 -13.79 -12.99
C ASN A 163 7.17 -14.29 -12.22
N GLN A 164 6.24 -14.94 -12.94
CA GLN A 164 5.02 -15.49 -12.35
C GLN A 164 5.32 -16.44 -11.18
N ASP A 165 6.31 -17.33 -11.32
CA ASP A 165 6.65 -18.32 -10.27
C ASP A 165 7.09 -17.67 -8.97
N PHE A 166 7.93 -16.63 -9.04
CA PHE A 166 8.36 -15.87 -7.87
C PHE A 166 7.17 -15.16 -7.21
N LEU A 167 6.31 -14.51 -8.01
CA LEU A 167 5.13 -13.83 -7.50
C LEU A 167 4.17 -14.81 -6.82
N ASP A 168 3.91 -15.96 -7.43
CA ASP A 168 3.05 -17.00 -6.88
C ASP A 168 3.62 -17.59 -5.58
N TRP A 169 4.94 -17.77 -5.51
CA TRP A 169 5.60 -18.15 -4.26
C TRP A 169 5.35 -17.10 -3.17
N LEU A 170 5.55 -15.82 -3.48
CA LEU A 170 5.35 -14.73 -2.52
C LEU A 170 3.89 -14.61 -2.07
N GLY A 171 2.93 -14.85 -2.96
CA GLY A 171 1.50 -14.95 -2.63
C GLY A 171 1.22 -16.08 -1.62
N ARG A 172 1.80 -17.27 -1.83
CA ARG A 172 1.67 -18.39 -0.88
C ARG A 172 2.33 -18.09 0.47
N GLU A 173 3.47 -17.40 0.48
CA GLU A 173 4.15 -16.97 1.72
C GLU A 173 3.30 -15.98 2.52
N TYR A 174 2.62 -15.07 1.82
CA TYR A 174 1.65 -14.16 2.43
C TYR A 174 0.48 -14.94 3.04
N ASP A 175 -0.13 -15.87 2.30
CA ASP A 175 -1.28 -16.65 2.80
C ASP A 175 -0.92 -17.45 4.06
N ARG A 176 0.28 -18.05 4.10
CA ARG A 176 0.76 -18.77 5.29
C ARG A 176 0.91 -17.86 6.51
N ARG A 177 1.44 -16.66 6.33
CA ARG A 177 1.59 -15.66 7.40
C ARG A 177 0.25 -15.10 7.86
N ALA A 178 -0.66 -14.84 6.93
CA ALA A 178 -2.02 -14.41 7.21
C ALA A 178 -2.78 -15.48 8.02
N ALA A 179 -2.63 -16.76 7.67
CA ALA A 179 -3.20 -17.87 8.41
C ALA A 179 -2.59 -17.98 9.83
N ALA A 180 -1.27 -17.91 9.96
CA ALA A 180 -0.57 -17.97 11.25
C ALA A 180 -0.96 -16.79 12.18
N SER A 181 -1.25 -15.62 11.60
CA SER A 181 -1.63 -14.42 12.33
C SER A 181 -3.14 -14.24 12.47
N ALA A 182 -3.96 -15.23 12.10
CA ALA A 182 -5.43 -15.12 12.14
C ALA A 182 -5.96 -14.80 13.56
N SER A 183 -5.29 -15.31 14.60
CA SER A 183 -5.64 -14.99 15.99
C SER A 183 -5.26 -13.56 16.39
N ALA A 184 -4.10 -13.07 15.97
CA ALA A 184 -3.65 -11.71 16.25
C ALA A 184 -4.44 -10.66 15.45
N THR A 185 -4.88 -11.01 14.23
CA THR A 185 -5.66 -10.13 13.35
C THR A 185 -7.16 -10.20 13.57
N ARG A 186 -7.64 -10.95 14.58
CA ARG A 186 -9.07 -11.04 14.92
C ARG A 186 -9.68 -9.69 15.29
N ALA A 187 -8.90 -8.81 15.93
CA ALA A 187 -9.29 -7.43 16.22
C ALA A 187 -9.50 -6.60 14.94
N LEU A 188 -8.83 -6.97 13.84
CA LEU A 188 -9.00 -6.39 12.50
C LEU A 188 -10.09 -7.11 11.67
N ARG A 189 -10.90 -7.97 12.30
CA ARG A 189 -12.08 -8.63 11.68
C ARG A 189 -13.41 -8.17 12.28
N ALA A 190 -13.40 -7.49 13.42
CA ALA A 190 -14.60 -7.28 14.23
C ALA A 190 -15.40 -6.04 13.82
N ARG A 191 -16.62 -6.29 13.31
CA ARG A 191 -17.68 -5.29 13.08
C ARG A 191 -18.05 -4.53 14.34
#